data_AF-A0A960FZJ9-F1
#
_entry.id   AF-A0A960FZJ9-F1
#
_cell.length_a   1.000
_cell.length_b   1.000
_cell.length_c   1.000
_cell.angle_alpha   90.00
_cell.angle_beta   90.00
_cell.angle_gamma   90.00
#
_symmetry.space_group_name_H-M   'P 1'
#
loop_
_entity.id
_entity.type
_entity.pdbx_description
1 polymer ?
#
loop_
_entity_poly.entity_id
_entity_poly.type
_entity_poly.pdbx_seq_one_letter_code
_entity_poly.pdbx_strand_id
1 'polypeptide(L)'
;MGQQTGQYANWFMRVIAYIIDILPVAILNGIGFLLAGPSTQTTTLESGASITTTTGLGALYWLFWAIGIVYFVWNKAYLEGTTTQSLGKRVLGMHTVGQMSGQALGFGTAFGRLLLLWLDFAICYIGVLWPIWDKDRQCLLSDKLTKAVVYKD
;
A
#
# COMPACT_ATOMS: atom_id res chain seq x y z
N MET A 1 31.07 2.17 13.25
CA MET A 1 30.72 2.23 11.82
C MET A 1 30.59 0.80 11.32
N GLY A 2 29.44 0.16 11.55
CA GLY A 2 29.20 -1.20 11.05
C GLY A 2 28.56 -1.11 9.68
N GLN A 3 29.33 -1.39 8.62
CA GLN A 3 28.72 -1.65 7.31
C GLN A 3 27.89 -2.92 7.45
N GLN A 4 26.57 -2.78 7.48
CA GLN A 4 25.66 -3.92 7.42
C GLN A 4 25.78 -4.54 6.02
N THR A 5 26.38 -5.73 5.98
CA THR A 5 26.53 -6.60 4.81
C THR A 5 25.19 -7.27 4.44
N GLY A 6 24.12 -6.48 4.33
CA GLY A 6 22.81 -6.96 3.91
C GLY A 6 22.68 -6.81 2.39
N GLN A 7 22.36 -7.90 1.70
CA GLN A 7 22.08 -7.84 0.25
C GLN A 7 20.88 -6.90 0.03
N TYR A 8 20.99 -5.93 -0.88
CA TYR A 8 19.87 -5.03 -1.19
C TYR A 8 18.64 -5.86 -1.56
N ALA A 9 17.50 -5.60 -0.90
CA ALA A 9 16.28 -6.33 -1.18
C ALA A 9 15.86 -6.12 -2.64
N ASN A 10 15.75 -7.23 -3.38
CA ASN A 10 15.32 -7.23 -4.77
C ASN A 10 13.95 -6.52 -4.89
N TRP A 11 13.75 -5.74 -5.95
CA TRP A 11 12.50 -5.00 -6.18
C TRP A 11 11.26 -5.90 -6.10
N PHE A 12 11.32 -7.09 -6.69
CA PHE A 12 10.23 -8.08 -6.59
C PHE A 12 9.87 -8.45 -5.14
N MET A 13 10.84 -8.53 -4.22
CA MET A 13 10.56 -8.80 -2.81
C MET A 13 9.85 -7.63 -2.16
N ARG A 14 10.19 -6.39 -2.55
CA ARG A 14 9.46 -5.19 -2.10
C ARG A 14 8.02 -5.17 -2.61
N VAL A 15 7.78 -5.61 -3.86
CA VAL A 15 6.43 -5.78 -4.42
C VAL A 15 5.66 -6.86 -3.68
N ILE A 16 6.27 -8.01 -3.41
CA ILE A 16 5.62 -9.09 -2.63
C ILE A 16 5.30 -8.61 -1.21
N ALA A 17 6.19 -7.87 -0.54
CA ALA A 17 5.87 -7.25 0.75
C ALA A 17 4.66 -6.32 0.65
N TYR A 18 4.58 -5.50 -0.40
CA TYR A 18 3.45 -4.61 -0.62
C TYR A 18 2.14 -5.37 -0.86
N ILE A 19 2.19 -6.47 -1.62
CA ILE A 19 1.04 -7.35 -1.83
C ILE A 19 0.59 -7.97 -0.49
N ILE A 20 1.53 -8.41 0.35
CA ILE A 20 1.21 -8.95 1.67
C ILE A 20 0.61 -7.85 2.57
N ASP A 21 1.14 -6.63 2.51
CA ASP A 21 0.64 -5.49 3.28
C ASP A 21 -0.79 -5.06 2.85
N ILE A 22 -1.16 -5.23 1.57
CA ILE A 22 -2.47 -4.84 1.04
C ILE A 22 -3.53 -5.94 1.20
N LEU A 23 -3.14 -7.21 1.38
CA LEU A 23 -4.07 -8.33 1.53
C LEU A 23 -5.13 -8.10 2.63
N PRO A 24 -4.77 -7.67 3.87
CA PRO A 24 -5.77 -7.41 4.91
C PRO A 24 -6.74 -6.29 4.52
N VAL A 25 -6.25 -5.26 3.82
CA VAL A 25 -7.11 -4.17 3.29
C VAL A 25 -8.05 -4.71 2.21
N ALA A 26 -7.56 -5.55 1.31
CA ALA A 26 -8.35 -6.16 0.25
C ALA A 26 -9.45 -7.08 0.82
N ILE A 27 -9.12 -7.87 1.85
CA ILE A 27 -10.09 -8.73 2.55
C ILE A 27 -11.18 -7.89 3.21
N LEU A 28 -10.80 -6.83 3.95
CA LEU A 28 -11.77 -5.93 4.59
C LEU A 28 -12.70 -5.25 3.58
N ASN A 29 -12.15 -4.75 2.47
CA ASN A 29 -12.95 -4.15 1.40
C ASN A 29 -13.83 -5.18 0.70
N GLY A 30 -13.34 -6.40 0.49
CA GLY A 30 -14.11 -7.52 -0.05
C GLY A 30 -15.32 -7.86 0.82
N ILE A 31 -15.14 -7.91 2.15
CA ILE A 31 -16.25 -8.10 3.10
C ILE A 31 -17.25 -6.95 3.00
N GLY A 32 -16.77 -5.70 2.98
CA GLY A 32 -17.62 -4.52 2.81
C GLY A 32 -18.44 -4.56 1.50
N PHE A 33 -17.82 -5.04 0.42
CA PHE A 33 -18.48 -5.19 -0.88
C PHE A 33 -19.49 -6.35 -0.89
N LEU A 34 -19.21 -7.46 -0.23
CA LEU A 34 -20.16 -8.57 -0.10
C LEU A 34 -21.40 -8.17 0.69
N LEU A 35 -21.23 -7.34 1.74
CA LEU A 35 -22.32 -6.93 2.62
C LEU A 35 -23.13 -5.74 2.08
N ALA A 36 -22.51 -4.87 1.29
CA ALA A 36 -23.12 -3.62 0.85
C ALA A 36 -22.74 -3.22 -0.58
N GLY A 37 -22.56 -4.23 -1.44
CA GLY A 37 -22.32 -4.07 -2.86
C GLY A 37 -23.53 -3.50 -3.61
N PRO A 38 -23.30 -3.00 -4.83
CA PRO A 38 -24.36 -2.47 -5.66
C PRO A 38 -25.36 -3.58 -6.01
N SER A 39 -26.64 -3.27 -5.91
CA SER A 39 -27.74 -4.17 -6.28
C SER A 39 -28.44 -3.60 -7.50
N THR A 40 -28.61 -4.42 -8.54
CA THR A 40 -29.32 -4.02 -9.75
C THR A 40 -30.67 -4.69 -9.79
N GLN A 41 -31.74 -3.91 -9.91
CA GLN A 41 -33.11 -4.37 -10.03
C GLN A 41 -33.70 -3.85 -11.34
N THR A 42 -34.29 -4.74 -12.13
CA THR A 42 -35.05 -4.39 -13.33
C THR A 42 -36.52 -4.65 -13.07
N THR A 43 -37.33 -3.60 -13.20
CA THR A 43 -38.78 -3.67 -13.05
C THR A 43 -39.43 -3.35 -14.38
N THR A 44 -40.25 -4.27 -14.88
CA THR A 44 -41.10 -4.05 -16.06
C THR A 44 -42.44 -3.48 -15.64
N LEU A 45 -42.78 -2.31 -16.17
CA LEU A 45 -44.10 -1.70 -15.98
C LEU A 45 -45.14 -2.43 -16.83
N GLU A 46 -46.41 -2.29 -16.45
CA GLU A 46 -47.55 -2.81 -17.22
C GLU A 46 -47.63 -2.22 -18.64
N SER A 47 -46.99 -1.07 -18.89
CA SER A 47 -46.84 -0.46 -20.22
C SER A 47 -45.84 -1.18 -21.14
N GLY A 48 -45.14 -2.21 -20.66
CA GLY A 48 -44.08 -2.92 -21.38
C GLY A 48 -42.70 -2.26 -21.29
N ALA A 49 -42.58 -1.11 -20.63
CA ALA A 49 -41.29 -0.45 -20.40
C ALA A 49 -40.52 -1.11 -19.25
N SER A 50 -39.22 -1.37 -19.43
CA SER A 50 -38.32 -1.87 -18.38
C SER A 50 -37.47 -0.75 -17.80
N ILE A 51 -37.52 -0.56 -16.48
CA ILE A 51 -36.62 0.35 -15.76
C ILE A 51 -35.59 -0.48 -15.00
N THR A 52 -34.31 -0.25 -15.26
CA THR A 52 -33.21 -0.85 -14.52
C THR A 52 -32.60 0.19 -13.59
N THR A 53 -32.65 -0.08 -12.29
CA THR A 53 -32.06 0.76 -11.25
C THR A 53 -30.93 0.01 -10.58
N THR A 54 -29.76 0.63 -10.50
CA THR A 54 -28.61 0.11 -9.76
C THR A 54 -28.34 0.99 -8.55
N THR A 55 -28.33 0.40 -7.36
CA THR A 55 -27.95 1.12 -6.14
C THR A 55 -26.44 1.35 -6.10
N GLY A 56 -26.02 2.46 -5.49
CA GLY A 56 -24.62 2.70 -5.17
C GLY A 56 -24.11 1.79 -4.06
N LEU A 57 -22.82 1.95 -3.73
CA LEU A 57 -22.20 1.28 -2.59
C LEU A 57 -22.87 1.74 -1.29
N GLY A 58 -23.28 0.78 -0.46
CA GLY A 58 -23.96 1.08 0.80
C GLY A 58 -23.02 1.65 1.87
N ALA A 59 -23.60 2.25 2.92
CA ALA A 59 -22.84 2.87 4.01
C ALA A 59 -21.85 1.91 4.70
N LEU A 60 -22.17 0.61 4.78
CA LEU A 60 -21.26 -0.39 5.34
C LEU A 60 -19.99 -0.55 4.51
N TYR A 61 -20.07 -0.49 3.17
CA TYR A 61 -18.87 -0.53 2.33
C TYR A 61 -17.92 0.61 2.68
N TRP A 62 -18.45 1.82 2.83
CA TRP A 62 -17.65 3.01 3.21
C TRP A 62 -17.04 2.89 4.60
N LEU A 63 -17.73 2.25 5.54
CA LEU A 63 -17.19 1.95 6.87
C LEU A 63 -16.00 0.99 6.80
N PHE A 64 -16.14 -0.14 6.08
CA PHE A 64 -15.04 -1.10 5.89
C PHE A 64 -13.87 -0.50 5.12
N TRP A 65 -14.15 0.35 4.13
CA TRP A 65 -13.15 1.10 3.37
C TRP A 65 -12.36 2.04 4.28
N ALA A 66 -13.04 2.82 5.14
CA ALA A 66 -12.38 3.70 6.11
C ALA A 66 -11.51 2.93 7.10
N ILE A 67 -11.99 1.79 7.62
CA ILE A 67 -11.20 0.91 8.50
C ILE A 67 -9.95 0.39 7.77
N GLY A 68 -10.09 0.02 6.49
CA GLY A 68 -8.97 -0.40 5.64
C GLY A 68 -7.88 0.68 5.50
N ILE A 69 -8.28 1.94 5.33
CA ILE A 69 -7.34 3.07 5.28
C ILE A 69 -6.62 3.24 6.63
N VAL A 70 -7.35 3.20 7.74
CA VAL A 70 -6.76 3.35 9.08
C VAL A 70 -5.73 2.24 9.32
N TYR A 71 -6.06 0.99 8.99
CA TYR A 71 -5.13 -0.13 9.07
C TYR A 71 -3.90 0.10 8.20
N PHE A 72 -4.08 0.55 6.95
CA PHE A 72 -2.98 0.75 6.01
C PHE A 72 -2.02 1.84 6.49
N VAL A 73 -2.54 2.96 6.99
CA VAL A 73 -1.73 4.04 7.59
C VAL A 73 -1.00 3.54 8.83
N TRP A 74 -1.67 2.77 9.69
CA TRP A 74 -1.02 2.19 10.86
C TRP A 74 0.11 1.21 10.48
N ASN A 75 -0.13 0.31 9.52
CA ASN A 75 0.88 -0.67 9.08
C ASN A 75 2.07 -0.02 8.34
N LYS A 76 1.81 0.96 7.46
CA LYS A 76 2.85 1.55 6.59
C LYS A 76 3.50 2.81 7.14
N ALA A 77 2.78 3.67 7.85
CA ALA A 77 3.36 4.89 8.41
C ALA A 77 3.84 4.68 9.85
N TYR A 78 3.02 4.05 10.70
CA TYR A 78 3.35 3.85 12.11
C TYR A 78 4.31 2.68 12.34
N LEU A 79 3.97 1.48 11.91
CA LEU A 79 4.80 0.28 12.09
C LEU A 79 6.13 0.37 11.34
N GLU A 80 6.12 0.79 10.07
CA GLU A 80 7.36 0.97 9.31
C GLU A 80 8.22 2.12 9.88
N GLY A 81 7.59 3.21 10.32
CA GLY A 81 8.29 4.38 10.86
C GLY A 81 8.88 4.18 12.24
N THR A 82 8.26 3.34 13.08
CA THR A 82 8.73 3.04 14.46
C THR A 82 9.60 1.79 14.53
N THR A 83 9.22 0.73 13.81
CA THR A 83 9.83 -0.59 13.92
C THR A 83 10.69 -0.96 12.71
N THR A 84 10.87 -0.06 11.73
CA THR A 84 11.60 -0.31 10.46
C THR A 84 10.99 -1.37 9.53
N GLN A 85 9.92 -2.05 9.96
CA GLN A 85 9.33 -3.19 9.25
C GLN A 85 7.80 -3.07 9.27
N SER A 86 7.18 -3.09 8.08
CA SER A 86 5.75 -3.37 7.92
C SER A 86 5.48 -4.87 8.07
N LEU A 87 4.22 -5.29 8.22
CA LEU A 87 3.86 -6.71 8.34
C LEU A 87 4.39 -7.57 7.19
N GLY A 88 4.23 -7.14 5.94
CA GLY A 88 4.76 -7.84 4.77
C GLY A 88 6.30 -7.86 4.72
N LYS A 89 6.95 -6.81 5.22
CA LYS A 89 8.41 -6.78 5.37
C LYS A 89 8.90 -7.71 6.49
N ARG A 90 8.17 -7.82 7.60
CA ARG A 90 8.44 -8.79 8.68
C ARG A 90 8.38 -10.23 8.17
N VAL A 91 7.34 -10.56 7.40
CA VAL A 91 7.17 -11.90 6.82
C VAL A 91 8.32 -12.27 5.88
N LEU A 92 8.87 -11.28 5.16
CA LEU A 92 9.94 -11.48 4.19
C LEU A 92 11.36 -11.23 4.73
N GLY A 93 11.52 -10.96 6.03
CA GLY A 93 12.83 -10.67 6.62
C GLY A 93 13.48 -9.40 6.06
N MET A 94 12.68 -8.37 5.78
CA MET A 94 13.18 -7.09 5.25
C MET A 94 13.00 -5.99 6.29
N HIS A 95 13.96 -5.06 6.32
CA HIS A 95 13.88 -3.87 7.15
C HIS A 95 14.30 -2.62 6.37
N THR A 96 13.67 -1.49 6.71
CA THR A 96 13.89 -0.21 6.05
C THR A 96 14.46 0.80 7.03
N VAL A 97 15.69 1.24 6.76
CA VAL A 97 16.43 2.16 7.63
C VAL A 97 16.91 3.37 6.82
N GLY A 98 17.14 4.48 7.52
CA GLY A 98 17.72 5.67 6.91
C GLY A 98 19.16 5.41 6.43
N GLN A 99 19.47 5.76 5.19
CA GLN A 99 20.76 5.55 4.51
C GLN A 99 21.92 6.28 5.21
N MET A 100 21.64 7.35 5.95
CA MET A 100 22.66 8.11 6.70
C MET A 100 22.76 7.72 8.18
N SER A 101 21.69 7.24 8.81
CA SER A 101 21.65 7.01 10.27
C SER A 101 21.58 5.54 10.67
N GLY A 102 21.16 4.64 9.77
CA GLY A 102 20.86 3.24 10.11
C GLY A 102 19.70 3.07 11.10
N GLN A 103 18.97 4.16 11.41
CA GLN A 103 17.87 4.17 12.38
C GLN A 103 16.51 4.18 11.68
N ALA A 104 15.47 3.91 12.46
CA ALA A 104 14.08 4.03 12.03
C ALA A 104 13.78 5.45 11.53
N LEU A 105 13.08 5.55 10.41
CA LEU A 105 12.83 6.83 9.72
C LEU A 105 11.94 7.79 10.53
N GLY A 106 11.27 7.31 11.58
CA GLY A 106 10.26 8.04 12.32
C GLY A 106 8.93 8.11 11.57
N PHE A 107 7.84 8.31 12.32
CA PHE A 107 6.48 8.33 11.77
C PHE A 107 6.28 9.38 10.67
N GLY A 108 6.77 10.61 10.87
CA GLY A 108 6.58 11.71 9.92
C GLY A 108 7.20 11.42 8.55
N THR A 109 8.44 10.92 8.54
CA THR A 109 9.14 10.57 7.29
C THR A 109 8.49 9.36 6.61
N ALA A 110 8.07 8.34 7.38
CA ALA A 110 7.37 7.18 6.85
C ALA A 110 5.98 7.55 6.27
N PHE A 111 5.26 8.47 6.91
CA PHE A 111 4.01 9.02 6.39
C PHE A 111 4.21 9.80 5.09
N GLY A 112 5.25 10.65 5.03
CA GLY A 112 5.65 11.33 3.80
C GLY A 112 5.97 10.35 2.66
N ARG A 113 6.66 9.23 2.96
CA ARG A 113 6.89 8.16 1.98
C ARG A 113 5.61 7.51 1.50
N LEU A 114 4.61 7.36 2.37
CA LEU A 114 3.30 6.84 1.98
C LEU A 114 2.61 7.79 1.00
N LEU A 115 2.62 9.10 1.27
CA LEU A 115 2.03 10.10 0.37
C LEU A 115 2.75 10.16 -0.98
N LEU A 116 4.07 10.09 -0.97
CA LEU A 116 4.88 10.03 -2.20
C LEU A 116 4.56 8.76 -3.00
N LEU A 117 4.36 7.62 -2.33
CA LEU A 117 3.94 6.39 -3.01
C LEU A 117 2.56 6.55 -3.67
N TRP A 118 1.60 7.19 -3.00
CA TRP A 118 0.30 7.51 -3.58
C TRP A 118 0.41 8.42 -4.82
N LEU A 119 1.32 9.40 -4.77
CA LEU A 119 1.63 10.25 -5.91
C LEU A 119 2.31 9.48 -7.05
N ASP A 120 3.22 8.55 -6.74
CA ASP A 120 3.86 7.65 -7.72
C ASP A 120 2.82 6.75 -8.42
N PHE A 121 1.79 6.29 -7.70
CA PHE A 121 0.65 5.57 -8.29
C PHE A 121 -0.25 6.49 -9.15
N ALA A 122 -0.47 7.74 -8.73
CA ALA A 122 -1.31 8.70 -9.43
C ALA A 122 -0.69 9.21 -10.75
N ILE A 123 0.64 9.36 -10.81
CA ILE A 123 1.39 9.82 -12.00
C ILE A 123 1.71 8.62 -12.93
N CYS A 124 0.77 7.67 -13.08
CA CYS A 124 0.78 6.58 -14.07
C CYS A 124 1.67 5.35 -13.80
N TYR A 125 1.77 4.81 -12.58
CA TYR A 125 2.46 3.52 -12.26
C TYR A 125 3.95 3.40 -12.68
N ILE A 126 4.51 4.40 -13.38
CA ILE A 126 5.89 4.42 -13.89
C ILE A 126 6.89 4.55 -12.72
N GLY A 127 6.51 5.23 -11.63
CA GLY A 127 7.32 5.32 -10.41
C GLY A 127 7.56 3.98 -9.71
N VAL A 128 6.62 3.03 -9.85
CA VAL A 128 6.72 1.68 -9.26
C VAL A 128 7.60 0.75 -10.12
N LEU A 129 7.66 0.97 -11.44
CA LEU A 129 8.41 0.16 -12.40
C LEU A 129 9.86 0.62 -12.61
N TRP A 130 10.18 1.86 -12.23
CA TRP A 130 11.52 2.43 -12.36
C TRP A 130 12.68 1.62 -11.72
N PRO A 131 12.49 0.92 -10.57
CA PRO A 131 13.57 0.14 -9.96
C PRO A 131 14.00 -1.08 -10.76
N ILE A 132 13.28 -1.43 -11.85
CA ILE A 132 13.67 -2.50 -12.78
C ILE A 132 14.89 -2.07 -13.63
N TRP A 133 15.05 -0.76 -13.89
CA TRP A 133 16.09 -0.22 -14.78
C TRP A 133 17.18 0.59 -14.06
N ASP A 134 17.01 0.86 -12.76
CA ASP A 134 17.97 1.63 -11.94
C ASP A 134 18.97 0.70 -11.20
N LYS A 135 20.26 1.01 -11.30
CA LYS A 135 21.36 0.20 -10.74
C LYS A 135 21.31 0.07 -9.22
N ASP A 136 20.64 1.00 -8.53
CA ASP A 136 20.51 1.03 -7.08
C ASP A 136 19.17 0.46 -6.54
N ARG A 137 18.27 -0.02 -7.41
CA ARG A 137 16.94 -0.57 -7.05
C ARG A 137 16.10 0.35 -6.13
N GLN A 138 16.18 1.66 -6.34
CA GLN A 138 15.46 2.68 -5.56
C GLN A 138 14.15 3.08 -6.25
N CYS A 139 13.07 3.28 -5.50
CA CYS A 139 11.86 3.93 -6.04
C CYS A 139 12.11 5.45 -6.16
N LEU A 140 11.96 5.97 -7.38
CA LEU A 140 12.28 7.32 -7.86
C LEU A 140 12.19 8.49 -6.88
N LEU A 141 11.04 8.67 -6.22
CA LEU A 141 10.75 9.85 -5.40
C LEU A 141 10.79 9.52 -3.91
N SER A 142 10.23 8.39 -3.48
CA SER A 142 10.21 8.01 -2.06
C SER A 142 11.59 7.66 -1.50
N ASP A 143 12.45 6.94 -2.21
CA ASP A 143 13.79 6.57 -1.71
C ASP A 143 14.84 7.67 -1.96
N LYS A 144 14.76 8.43 -3.07
CA LYS A 144 15.71 9.54 -3.34
C LYS A 144 15.49 10.77 -2.46
N LEU A 145 14.24 11.10 -2.11
CA LEU A 145 13.97 12.26 -1.25
C LEU A 145 14.23 11.95 0.23
N THR A 146 14.04 10.70 0.66
CA THR A 146 14.20 10.32 2.07
C THR A 146 15.53 9.65 2.41
N LYS A 147 16.39 9.39 1.40
CA LYS A 147 17.65 8.65 1.59
C LYS A 147 17.39 7.38 2.39
N ALA A 148 16.48 6.53 1.93
CA ALA A 148 16.09 5.30 2.63
C ALA A 148 16.61 4.07 1.89
N VAL A 149 17.15 3.09 2.63
CA VAL A 149 17.65 1.84 2.06
C VAL A 149 16.94 0.65 2.72
N VAL A 150 16.58 -0.34 1.91
CA VAL A 150 15.96 -1.60 2.36
C VAL A 150 17.00 -2.71 2.27
N TYR A 151 17.32 -3.32 3.40
CA TYR A 151 18.17 -4.50 3.49
C TYR A 151 17.30 -5.75 3.65
N LYS A 152 17.80 -6.87 3.11
CA LYS A 152 17.27 -8.20 3.36
C LYS A 152 18.26 -8.95 4.25
N ASP A 153 17.75 -9.57 5.30
CA ASP A 153 18.48 -10.49 6.17
C ASP A 153 18.54 -11.91 5.57
#